data_AF-A0A1Z3LWQ5-F1
#
_entry.id   AF-A0A1Z3LWQ5-F1
#
_cell.length_a   1.000
_cell.length_b   1.000
_cell.length_c   1.000
_cell.angle_alpha   90.00
_cell.angle_beta   90.00
_cell.angle_gamma   90.00
#
_symmetry.space_group_name_H-M   'P 1'
#
loop_
_entity.id
_entity.type
_entity.pdbx_description
1 polymer ?
#
loop_
_entity_poly.entity_id
_entity_poly.type
_entity_poly.pdbx_seq_one_letter_code
_entity_poly.pdbx_strand_id
1 'polypeptide(L)'
;MTDVLALLPPGAPLILRDGDRVVLAEQALEGLMRAEAYRRTDPAHCRLPVADIVADDGQRIDQLLFGEAFDVLERRQDRAWGRARRDGVVGWVSLEALAPGAPLATRRVASVSAALPLNALIGDDAQGLADSDLQSIGAFERDLVAVAERLLGRPHALGARSSLETDCSGLVQQALLACGLPGPRRADEQAGLGRAVSREDAQRGDLAIWLSQAEGDWTGHSALMLDAERIIHATGARGGVVVETLAEVEARLTADGFVSAIFRRV
;
A
#
# COMPACT_ATOMS: atom_id res chain seq x y z
N MET A 1 -7.27 22.71 -20.77
CA MET A 1 -8.47 22.50 -19.92
C MET A 1 -8.05 21.53 -18.83
N THR A 2 -8.18 21.89 -17.56
CA THR A 2 -7.96 20.95 -16.46
C THR A 2 -8.93 19.79 -16.63
N ASP A 3 -8.45 18.55 -16.61
CA ASP A 3 -9.34 17.40 -16.60
C ASP A 3 -10.22 17.51 -15.35
N VAL A 4 -11.54 17.52 -15.52
CA VAL A 4 -12.50 17.61 -14.41
C VAL A 4 -12.30 16.45 -13.44
N LEU A 5 -11.78 15.31 -13.93
CA LEU A 5 -11.43 14.16 -13.09
C LEU A 5 -10.27 14.44 -12.14
N ALA A 6 -9.35 15.35 -12.50
CA ALA A 6 -8.27 15.80 -11.61
C ALA A 6 -8.75 16.73 -10.48
N LEU A 7 -10.02 17.14 -10.50
CA LEU A 7 -10.67 17.95 -9.45
C LEU A 7 -11.49 17.12 -8.47
N LEU A 8 -11.64 15.81 -8.71
CA LEU A 8 -12.30 14.90 -7.78
C LEU A 8 -11.37 14.63 -6.57
N PRO A 9 -11.92 14.54 -5.34
CA PRO A 9 -11.13 14.29 -4.13
C PRO A 9 -10.26 13.03 -4.26
N PRO A 10 -9.11 12.99 -3.55
CA PRO A 10 -7.88 12.42 -4.08
C PRO A 10 -7.96 10.91 -4.17
N GLY A 11 -7.82 10.38 -5.38
CA GLY A 11 -7.72 8.95 -5.64
C GLY A 11 -8.18 8.60 -7.05
N ALA A 12 -7.82 7.40 -7.50
CA ALA A 12 -8.38 6.86 -8.73
C ALA A 12 -9.92 6.73 -8.58
N PRO A 13 -10.71 7.12 -9.60
CA PRO A 13 -12.15 6.98 -9.54
C PRO A 13 -12.52 5.49 -9.44
N LEU A 14 -13.42 5.12 -8.53
CA LEU A 14 -13.87 3.73 -8.43
C LEU A 14 -14.84 3.45 -9.58
N ILE A 15 -14.30 2.87 -10.64
CA ILE A 15 -15.01 2.56 -11.89
C ILE A 15 -14.68 1.16 -12.36
N LEU A 16 -15.56 0.58 -13.16
CA LEU A 16 -15.34 -0.67 -13.87
C LEU A 16 -15.45 -0.42 -15.38
N ARG A 17 -14.51 -0.97 -16.14
CA ARG A 17 -14.41 -0.78 -17.59
C ARG A 17 -14.71 -2.06 -18.35
N ASP A 18 -15.15 -1.88 -19.60
CA ASP A 18 -15.20 -2.90 -20.64
C ASP A 18 -14.59 -2.27 -21.91
N GLY A 19 -13.31 -2.55 -22.16
CA GLY A 19 -12.49 -1.77 -23.09
C GLY A 19 -12.47 -0.29 -22.70
N ASP A 20 -12.77 0.59 -23.65
CA ASP A 20 -12.77 2.05 -23.41
C ASP A 20 -14.01 2.56 -22.67
N ARG A 21 -15.05 1.73 -22.52
CA ARG A 21 -16.33 2.13 -21.92
C ARG A 21 -16.29 2.00 -20.41
N VAL A 22 -16.84 3.00 -19.70
CA VAL A 22 -17.10 2.92 -18.26
C VAL A 22 -18.49 2.33 -18.06
N VAL A 23 -18.54 1.03 -17.74
CA VAL A 23 -19.80 0.29 -17.58
C VAL A 23 -20.43 0.53 -16.21
N LEU A 24 -19.62 0.86 -15.21
CA LEU A 24 -20.10 1.14 -13.87
C LEU A 24 -19.18 2.15 -13.17
N ALA A 25 -19.77 3.10 -12.46
CA ALA A 25 -19.08 4.07 -11.62
C ALA A 25 -19.68 4.12 -10.22
N GLU A 26 -18.89 4.49 -9.22
CA GLU A 26 -19.42 4.80 -7.90
C GLU A 26 -20.39 5.99 -7.92
N GLN A 27 -21.36 6.00 -7.01
CA GLN A 27 -22.41 7.02 -6.95
C GLN A 27 -21.84 8.45 -6.85
N ALA A 28 -20.69 8.62 -6.22
CA ALA A 28 -20.04 9.93 -6.07
C ALA A 28 -19.67 10.59 -7.41
N LEU A 29 -19.68 9.83 -8.52
CA LEU A 29 -19.36 10.31 -9.87
C LEU A 29 -20.61 10.70 -10.69
N GLU A 30 -21.81 10.59 -10.12
CA GLU A 30 -23.07 11.02 -10.75
C GLU A 30 -22.99 12.49 -11.19
N GLY A 31 -23.09 12.73 -12.50
CA GLY A 31 -23.03 14.08 -13.08
C GLY A 31 -21.61 14.65 -13.26
N LEU A 32 -20.56 13.91 -12.87
CA LEU A 32 -19.16 14.32 -12.97
C LEU A 32 -18.39 13.52 -14.03
N MET A 33 -18.73 12.25 -14.20
CA MET A 33 -18.16 11.35 -15.22
C MET A 33 -19.28 10.81 -16.12
N ARG A 34 -18.97 10.36 -17.34
CA ARG A 34 -19.90 9.56 -18.16
C ARG A 34 -19.69 8.06 -17.86
N ALA A 35 -20.72 7.40 -17.37
CA ALA A 35 -20.79 5.95 -17.20
C ALA A 35 -22.18 5.43 -17.61
N GLU A 36 -22.28 4.15 -17.92
CA GLU A 36 -23.56 3.49 -18.28
C GLU A 36 -24.48 3.28 -17.08
N ALA A 37 -23.90 3.11 -15.90
CA ALA A 37 -24.61 2.98 -14.64
C ALA A 37 -23.78 3.57 -13.48
N TYR A 38 -24.48 3.94 -12.41
CA TYR A 38 -23.89 4.37 -11.15
C TYR A 38 -24.46 3.54 -10.01
N ARG A 39 -23.63 3.20 -9.03
CA ARG A 39 -24.06 2.43 -7.85
C ARG A 39 -23.38 2.92 -6.58
N ARG A 40 -24.10 2.77 -5.47
CA ARG A 40 -23.50 2.89 -4.13
C ARG A 40 -22.51 1.76 -3.91
N THR A 41 -21.49 2.04 -3.13
CA THR A 41 -20.58 1.02 -2.63
C THR A 41 -21.15 0.35 -1.39
N ASP A 42 -21.01 -0.97 -1.31
CA ASP A 42 -21.31 -1.74 -0.11
C ASP A 42 -20.03 -1.90 0.73
N PRO A 43 -20.04 -1.52 2.01
CA PRO A 43 -18.88 -1.71 2.87
C PRO A 43 -18.64 -3.19 3.16
N ALA A 44 -17.38 -3.61 3.06
CA ALA A 44 -16.88 -4.90 3.52
C ALA A 44 -15.55 -4.71 4.27
N HIS A 45 -15.06 -5.75 4.93
CA HIS A 45 -13.73 -5.78 5.53
C HIS A 45 -13.07 -7.14 5.32
N CYS A 46 -11.73 -7.16 5.34
CA CYS A 46 -10.97 -8.39 5.22
C CYS A 46 -11.10 -9.23 6.50
N ARG A 47 -11.52 -10.49 6.36
CA ARG A 47 -11.65 -11.46 7.47
C ARG A 47 -10.52 -12.49 7.52
N LEU A 48 -9.62 -12.46 6.54
CA LEU A 48 -8.43 -13.30 6.50
C LEU A 48 -7.21 -12.49 6.97
N PRO A 49 -6.11 -13.15 7.39
CA PRO A 49 -4.89 -12.43 7.77
C PRO A 49 -4.41 -11.47 6.69
N VAL A 50 -4.41 -11.94 5.43
CA VAL A 50 -4.04 -11.20 4.23
C VAL A 50 -4.94 -11.65 3.09
N ALA A 51 -5.35 -10.74 2.22
CA ALA A 51 -6.03 -11.03 0.98
C ALA A 51 -5.48 -10.18 -0.15
N ASP A 52 -5.19 -10.79 -1.29
CA ASP A 52 -4.64 -10.08 -2.43
C ASP A 52 -5.71 -9.23 -3.13
N ILE A 53 -5.32 -8.01 -3.51
CA ILE A 53 -6.04 -7.19 -4.49
C ILE A 53 -5.35 -7.39 -5.83
N VAL A 54 -6.10 -7.83 -6.84
CA VAL A 54 -5.57 -8.12 -8.17
C VAL A 54 -6.16 -7.19 -9.23
N ALA A 55 -5.37 -6.86 -10.24
CA ALA A 55 -5.81 -6.16 -11.44
C ALA A 55 -6.70 -7.07 -12.32
N ASP A 56 -7.21 -6.53 -13.43
CA ASP A 56 -8.08 -7.28 -14.35
C ASP A 56 -7.38 -8.49 -15.00
N ASP A 57 -6.07 -8.42 -15.20
CA ASP A 57 -5.23 -9.51 -15.72
C ASP A 57 -4.85 -10.55 -14.66
N GLY A 58 -5.28 -10.36 -13.42
CA GLY A 58 -5.01 -11.24 -12.29
C GLY A 58 -3.67 -10.98 -11.59
N GLN A 59 -2.87 -10.01 -12.04
CA GLN A 59 -1.66 -9.63 -11.33
C GLN A 59 -2.01 -9.02 -9.97
N ARG A 60 -1.34 -9.47 -8.91
CA ARG A 60 -1.43 -8.83 -7.60
C ARG A 60 -0.83 -7.43 -7.64
N ILE A 61 -1.64 -6.45 -7.27
CA ILE A 61 -1.26 -5.04 -7.21
C ILE A 61 -1.20 -4.51 -5.79
N ASP A 62 -1.88 -5.17 -4.85
CA ASP A 62 -1.89 -4.80 -3.44
C ASP A 62 -2.42 -5.94 -2.55
N GLN A 63 -2.53 -5.70 -1.23
CA GLN A 63 -3.17 -6.61 -0.27
C GLN A 63 -4.04 -5.85 0.73
N LEU A 64 -5.15 -6.45 1.13
CA LEU A 64 -5.88 -6.09 2.34
C LEU A 64 -5.36 -6.90 3.53
N LEU A 65 -5.11 -6.23 4.65
CA LEU A 65 -4.84 -6.89 5.93
C LEU A 65 -6.14 -7.14 6.70
N PHE A 66 -6.13 -8.10 7.62
CA PHE A 66 -7.26 -8.37 8.50
C PHE A 66 -7.86 -7.08 9.10
N GLY A 67 -9.18 -6.95 9.02
CA GLY A 67 -9.96 -5.82 9.51
C GLY A 67 -9.92 -4.57 8.62
N GLU A 68 -9.06 -4.50 7.60
CA GLU A 68 -9.08 -3.37 6.66
C GLU A 68 -10.37 -3.35 5.84
N ALA A 69 -10.95 -2.17 5.70
CA ALA A 69 -12.21 -1.95 5.00
C ALA A 69 -12.00 -1.85 3.48
N PHE A 70 -12.98 -2.38 2.74
CA PHE A 70 -13.03 -2.42 1.29
C PHE A 70 -14.43 -2.03 0.81
N ASP A 71 -14.51 -0.99 -0.01
CA ASP A 71 -15.76 -0.49 -0.58
C ASP A 71 -16.07 -1.24 -1.88
N VAL A 72 -17.02 -2.18 -1.81
CA VAL A 72 -17.40 -3.03 -2.94
C VAL A 72 -18.34 -2.27 -3.87
N LEU A 73 -17.97 -2.14 -5.15
CA LEU A 73 -18.83 -1.55 -6.19
C LEU A 73 -19.59 -2.63 -6.97
N GLU A 74 -18.97 -3.79 -7.20
CA GLU A 74 -19.53 -4.88 -7.99
C GLU A 74 -19.11 -6.24 -7.44
N ARG A 75 -20.01 -7.23 -7.51
CA ARG A 75 -19.70 -8.63 -7.19
C ARG A 75 -19.90 -9.50 -8.43
N ARG A 76 -18.93 -10.35 -8.73
CA ARG A 76 -18.99 -11.33 -9.83
C ARG A 76 -18.53 -12.68 -9.34
N GLN A 77 -19.41 -13.68 -9.39
CA GLN A 77 -19.12 -15.07 -9.01
C GLN A 77 -18.47 -15.18 -7.62
N ASP A 78 -17.14 -15.30 -7.57
CA ASP A 78 -16.29 -15.53 -6.41
C ASP A 78 -15.44 -14.30 -6.01
N ARG A 79 -15.60 -13.16 -6.68
CA ARG A 79 -14.80 -11.95 -6.43
C ARG A 79 -15.63 -10.66 -6.39
N ALA A 80 -15.06 -9.64 -5.77
CA ALA A 80 -15.62 -8.30 -5.66
C ALA A 80 -14.66 -7.28 -6.25
N TRP A 81 -15.17 -6.37 -7.06
CA TRP A 81 -14.46 -5.17 -7.50
C TRP A 81 -14.78 -4.03 -6.56
N GLY A 82 -13.76 -3.31 -6.12
CA GLY A 82 -13.92 -2.27 -5.13
C GLY A 82 -12.64 -1.51 -4.85
N ARG A 83 -12.67 -0.70 -3.79
CA ARG A 83 -11.56 0.14 -3.35
C ARG A 83 -11.15 -0.18 -1.92
N ALA A 84 -9.87 -0.40 -1.68
CA ALA A 84 -9.30 -0.44 -0.33
C ALA A 84 -9.38 0.95 0.30
N ARG A 85 -9.97 1.06 1.48
CA ARG A 85 -10.13 2.38 2.14
C ARG A 85 -8.82 2.93 2.69
N ARG A 86 -7.81 2.07 2.92
CA ARG A 86 -6.56 2.43 3.59
C ARG A 86 -5.66 3.30 2.71
N ASP A 87 -5.59 2.98 1.42
CA ASP A 87 -4.67 3.57 0.45
C ASP A 87 -5.33 3.88 -0.90
N GLY A 88 -6.60 3.53 -1.10
CA GLY A 88 -7.36 3.88 -2.28
C GLY A 88 -7.16 2.94 -3.47
N VAL A 89 -6.43 1.83 -3.31
CA VAL A 89 -6.21 0.89 -4.41
C VAL A 89 -7.53 0.28 -4.86
N VAL A 90 -7.76 0.29 -6.17
CA VAL A 90 -8.94 -0.29 -6.82
C VAL A 90 -8.55 -1.60 -7.50
N GLY A 91 -9.32 -2.66 -7.26
CA GLY A 91 -9.08 -3.96 -7.89
C GLY A 91 -10.08 -5.04 -7.47
N TRP A 92 -9.80 -6.28 -7.87
CA TRP A 92 -10.57 -7.47 -7.51
C TRP A 92 -10.03 -8.11 -6.23
N VAL A 93 -10.94 -8.53 -5.35
CA VAL A 93 -10.65 -9.30 -4.13
C VAL A 93 -11.58 -10.52 -4.07
N SER A 94 -11.08 -11.66 -3.58
CA SER A 94 -11.92 -12.85 -3.36
C SER A 94 -13.06 -12.54 -2.37
N LEU A 95 -14.28 -12.99 -2.68
CA LEU A 95 -15.43 -12.90 -1.77
C LEU A 95 -15.21 -13.72 -0.49
N GLU A 96 -14.42 -14.79 -0.56
CA GLU A 96 -14.01 -15.55 0.62
C GLU A 96 -13.09 -14.76 1.54
N ALA A 97 -12.45 -13.69 1.06
CA ALA A 97 -11.66 -12.85 1.95
C ALA A 97 -12.49 -11.79 2.69
N LEU A 98 -13.75 -11.57 2.29
CA LEU A 98 -14.54 -10.44 2.73
C LEU A 98 -15.68 -10.85 3.68
N ALA A 99 -15.90 -10.03 4.69
CA ALA A 99 -17.12 -10.03 5.51
C ALA A 99 -17.87 -8.69 5.33
N PRO A 100 -19.21 -8.67 5.41
CA PRO A 100 -19.99 -7.44 5.30
C PRO A 100 -19.67 -6.42 6.40
N GLY A 101 -19.79 -5.13 6.07
CA GLY A 101 -19.59 -4.02 6.99
C GLY A 101 -18.14 -3.56 7.11
N ALA A 102 -17.94 -2.41 7.73
CA ALA A 102 -16.63 -1.83 8.01
C ALA A 102 -16.55 -1.49 9.51
N PRO A 103 -16.32 -2.49 10.39
CA PRO A 103 -16.30 -2.28 11.82
C PRO A 103 -15.19 -1.30 12.22
N LEU A 104 -15.41 -0.59 13.32
CA LEU A 104 -14.38 0.27 13.90
C LEU A 104 -13.38 -0.59 14.67
N ALA A 105 -12.10 -0.39 14.38
CA ALA A 105 -11.03 -1.01 15.14
C ALA A 105 -10.74 -0.21 16.41
N THR A 106 -10.48 -0.92 17.50
CA THR A 106 -10.03 -0.33 18.77
C THR A 106 -8.54 -0.54 18.99
N ARG A 107 -7.95 -1.56 18.36
CA ARG A 107 -6.52 -1.88 18.40
C ARG A 107 -5.97 -2.18 17.00
N ARG A 108 -4.65 -2.16 16.87
CA ARG A 108 -3.89 -2.67 15.72
C ARG A 108 -2.81 -3.64 16.18
N VAL A 109 -2.41 -4.54 15.31
CA VAL A 109 -1.21 -5.35 15.52
C VAL A 109 0.05 -4.49 15.37
N ALA A 110 0.93 -4.49 16.36
CA ALA A 110 2.21 -3.78 16.37
C ALA A 110 3.43 -4.72 16.27
N SER A 111 3.23 -6.01 16.49
CA SER A 111 4.25 -7.05 16.45
C SER A 111 4.27 -7.78 15.09
N VAL A 112 5.46 -7.98 14.54
CA VAL A 112 5.66 -8.71 13.26
C VAL A 112 5.63 -10.23 13.42
N SER A 113 5.61 -10.74 14.66
CA SER A 113 5.55 -12.16 15.00
C SER A 113 4.18 -12.61 15.53
N ALA A 114 3.22 -11.69 15.58
CA ALA A 114 1.86 -11.98 15.98
C ALA A 114 1.16 -12.94 14.99
N ALA A 115 0.03 -13.51 15.41
CA ALA A 115 -0.77 -14.40 14.56
C ALA A 115 -1.39 -13.70 13.34
N LEU A 116 -1.58 -12.38 13.42
CA LEU A 116 -2.03 -11.54 12.32
C LEU A 116 -0.90 -10.58 11.90
N PRO A 117 -0.90 -10.08 10.66
CA PRO A 117 0.16 -9.23 10.17
C PRO A 117 0.25 -7.89 10.91
N LEU A 118 1.46 -7.31 10.91
CA LEU A 118 1.68 -5.92 11.34
C LEU A 118 0.64 -4.98 10.70
N ASN A 119 0.11 -4.05 11.49
CA ASN A 119 -0.94 -3.09 11.12
C ASN A 119 -2.33 -3.67 10.81
N ALA A 120 -2.56 -4.98 10.96
CA ALA A 120 -3.93 -5.52 10.96
C ALA A 120 -4.81 -4.80 12.01
N LEU A 121 -6.07 -4.56 11.64
CA LEU A 121 -7.03 -3.78 12.42
C LEU A 121 -7.93 -4.71 13.22
N ILE A 122 -8.03 -4.46 14.53
CA ILE A 122 -8.64 -5.37 15.48
C ILE A 122 -9.85 -4.69 16.13
N GLY A 123 -11.02 -5.27 15.88
CA GLY A 123 -12.27 -4.94 16.57
C GLY A 123 -12.39 -5.64 17.93
N ASP A 124 -13.49 -5.38 18.62
CA ASP A 124 -13.71 -5.89 19.98
C ASP A 124 -14.01 -7.40 20.03
N ASP A 125 -14.37 -7.99 18.91
CA ASP A 125 -14.76 -9.40 18.74
C ASP A 125 -13.58 -10.34 18.41
N ALA A 126 -12.41 -9.80 18.07
CA ALA A 126 -11.24 -10.58 17.73
C ALA A 126 -10.58 -11.20 18.97
N GLN A 127 -10.42 -12.52 18.97
CA GLN A 127 -9.85 -13.31 20.05
C GLN A 127 -8.52 -13.96 19.65
N GLY A 128 -7.73 -14.42 20.63
CA GLY A 128 -6.52 -15.21 20.38
C GLY A 128 -5.26 -14.40 20.06
N LEU A 129 -5.27 -13.08 20.25
CA LEU A 129 -4.08 -12.22 20.16
C LEU A 129 -3.60 -11.84 21.56
N ALA A 130 -2.29 -11.86 21.78
CA ALA A 130 -1.69 -11.41 23.02
C ALA A 130 -1.73 -9.88 23.10
N ASP A 131 -2.08 -9.31 24.25
CA ASP A 131 -2.11 -7.85 24.42
C ASP A 131 -0.75 -7.19 24.16
N SER A 132 0.35 -7.92 24.36
CA SER A 132 1.72 -7.45 24.04
C SER A 132 1.99 -7.28 22.55
N ASP A 133 1.20 -7.92 21.68
CA ASP A 133 1.31 -7.79 20.22
C ASP A 133 0.47 -6.63 19.67
N LEU A 134 -0.36 -6.02 20.53
CA LEU A 134 -1.37 -5.05 20.15
C LEU A 134 -1.03 -3.64 20.65
N GLN A 135 -1.51 -2.66 19.92
CA GLN A 135 -1.44 -1.25 20.28
C GLN A 135 -2.79 -0.59 20.01
N SER A 136 -3.23 0.33 20.88
CA SER A 136 -4.48 1.07 20.66
C SER A 136 -4.45 1.86 19.36
N ILE A 137 -5.60 1.94 18.67
CA ILE A 137 -5.75 2.87 17.55
C ILE A 137 -5.50 4.31 18.05
N GLY A 138 -4.74 5.09 17.27
CA GLY A 138 -4.29 6.43 17.65
C GLY A 138 -2.94 6.46 18.37
N ALA A 139 -2.42 5.33 18.82
CA ALA A 139 -1.03 5.24 19.25
C ALA A 139 -0.14 4.86 18.06
N PHE A 140 0.98 5.56 17.92
CA PHE A 140 1.89 5.42 16.77
C PHE A 140 3.32 5.09 17.20
N GLU A 141 4.00 4.35 16.33
CA GLU A 141 5.45 4.23 16.36
C GLU A 141 6.09 5.60 16.02
N ARG A 142 7.36 5.79 16.38
CA ARG A 142 8.05 7.08 16.24
C ARG A 142 9.20 7.07 15.23
N ASP A 143 9.60 5.90 14.77
CA ASP A 143 10.72 5.73 13.85
C ASP A 143 10.34 4.73 12.77
N LEU A 144 10.20 5.23 11.53
CA LEU A 144 9.90 4.43 10.34
C LEU A 144 10.93 3.32 10.13
N VAL A 145 12.20 3.63 10.35
CA VAL A 145 13.30 2.68 10.12
C VAL A 145 13.27 1.60 11.18
N ALA A 146 12.96 1.94 12.43
CA ALA A 146 12.80 0.92 13.49
C ALA A 146 11.65 -0.05 13.19
N VAL A 147 10.57 0.40 12.53
CA VAL A 147 9.50 -0.49 12.07
C VAL A 147 9.98 -1.37 10.92
N ALA A 148 10.63 -0.79 9.91
CA ALA A 148 11.18 -1.53 8.78
C ALA A 148 12.24 -2.56 9.19
N GLU A 149 13.08 -2.24 10.17
CA GLU A 149 14.10 -3.14 10.74
C GLU A 149 13.47 -4.42 11.32
N ARG A 150 12.24 -4.35 11.87
CA ARG A 150 11.50 -5.55 12.35
C ARG A 150 11.12 -6.50 11.21
N LEU A 151 11.10 -6.02 9.97
CA LEU A 151 10.77 -6.80 8.76
C LEU A 151 12.01 -7.33 8.05
N LEU A 152 13.23 -7.12 8.56
CA LEU A 152 14.46 -7.67 7.98
C LEU A 152 14.35 -9.18 7.74
N GLY A 153 14.76 -9.62 6.56
CA GLY A 153 14.72 -11.01 6.12
C GLY A 153 13.35 -11.51 5.68
N ARG A 154 12.26 -10.71 5.78
CA ARG A 154 10.96 -11.13 5.23
C ARG A 154 11.04 -11.26 3.72
N PRO A 155 10.43 -12.30 3.12
CA PRO A 155 10.46 -12.54 1.68
C PRO A 155 9.96 -11.36 0.85
N HIS A 156 10.59 -11.16 -0.30
CA HIS A 156 10.15 -10.18 -1.28
C HIS A 156 9.09 -10.80 -2.20
N ALA A 157 7.95 -10.14 -2.35
CA ALA A 157 6.93 -10.55 -3.32
C ALA A 157 6.18 -9.34 -3.87
N LEU A 158 6.10 -9.23 -5.21
CA LEU A 158 5.42 -8.13 -5.89
C LEU A 158 3.95 -8.04 -5.47
N GLY A 159 3.47 -6.83 -5.23
CA GLY A 159 2.10 -6.59 -4.79
C GLY A 159 1.90 -6.81 -3.28
N ALA A 160 2.85 -7.40 -2.56
CA ALA A 160 2.69 -7.68 -1.14
C ALA A 160 3.03 -6.48 -0.23
N ARG A 161 2.30 -6.36 0.89
CA ARG A 161 2.47 -5.29 1.89
C ARG A 161 2.21 -5.78 3.32
N SER A 162 2.66 -6.97 3.69
CA SER A 162 2.40 -7.55 5.02
C SER A 162 3.69 -7.91 5.75
N SER A 163 3.59 -8.31 7.02
CA SER A 163 4.73 -8.87 7.75
C SER A 163 5.04 -10.33 7.41
N LEU A 164 4.30 -10.94 6.46
CA LEU A 164 4.59 -12.27 5.93
C LEU A 164 5.52 -12.19 4.71
N GLU A 165 5.23 -11.27 3.80
CA GLU A 165 6.00 -10.93 2.60
C GLU A 165 5.68 -9.49 2.19
N THR A 166 6.62 -8.81 1.53
CA THR A 166 6.45 -7.41 1.10
C THR A 166 7.26 -7.08 -0.14
N ASP A 167 6.78 -6.15 -0.97
CA ASP A 167 7.62 -5.47 -1.96
C ASP A 167 8.20 -4.16 -1.43
N CYS A 168 8.93 -3.45 -2.29
CA CYS A 168 9.67 -2.25 -1.94
C CYS A 168 8.78 -1.13 -1.37
N SER A 169 7.69 -0.80 -2.04
CA SER A 169 6.76 0.24 -1.58
C SER A 169 5.85 -0.26 -0.46
N GLY A 170 5.50 -1.55 -0.43
CA GLY A 170 4.78 -2.18 0.68
C GLY A 170 5.55 -2.10 2.00
N LEU A 171 6.88 -2.21 1.98
CA LEU A 171 7.72 -2.06 3.18
C LEU A 171 7.63 -0.63 3.73
N VAL A 172 7.82 0.36 2.85
CA VAL A 172 7.72 1.79 3.20
C VAL A 172 6.30 2.10 3.70
N GLN A 173 5.28 1.57 3.03
CA GLN A 173 3.88 1.75 3.41
C GLN A 173 3.60 1.20 4.81
N GLN A 174 4.07 0.00 5.15
CA GLN A 174 3.87 -0.59 6.48
C GLN A 174 4.55 0.25 7.58
N ALA A 175 5.73 0.79 7.32
CA ALA A 175 6.42 1.71 8.24
C ALA A 175 5.61 3.01 8.44
N LEU A 176 5.16 3.65 7.34
CA LEU A 176 4.35 4.87 7.38
C LEU A 176 3.06 4.66 8.18
N LEU A 177 2.32 3.58 7.90
CA LEU A 177 1.06 3.28 8.57
C LEU A 177 1.24 3.02 10.07
N ALA A 178 2.32 2.35 10.48
CA ALA A 178 2.62 2.11 11.89
C ALA A 178 2.94 3.41 12.65
N CYS A 179 3.50 4.41 11.94
CA CYS A 179 3.80 5.75 12.46
C CYS A 179 2.64 6.75 12.28
N GLY A 180 1.48 6.31 11.79
CA GLY A 180 0.30 7.18 11.63
C GLY A 180 0.39 8.15 10.46
N LEU A 181 1.26 7.88 9.49
CA LEU A 181 1.43 8.68 8.29
C LEU A 181 0.66 8.07 7.11
N PRO A 182 0.27 8.88 6.12
CA PRO A 182 -0.28 8.37 4.87
C PRO A 182 0.71 7.39 4.23
N GLY A 183 0.23 6.20 3.88
CA GLY A 183 1.00 5.18 3.17
C GLY A 183 0.38 4.90 1.81
N PRO A 184 0.66 5.70 0.77
CA PRO A 184 0.31 5.37 -0.61
C PRO A 184 0.97 4.06 -1.03
N ARG A 185 0.31 3.34 -1.93
CA ARG A 185 0.75 2.00 -2.31
C ARG A 185 1.91 2.02 -3.30
N ARG A 186 1.91 2.97 -4.23
CA ARG A 186 2.86 3.01 -5.35
C ARG A 186 4.01 4.00 -5.09
N ALA A 187 5.17 3.72 -5.69
CA ALA A 187 6.41 4.45 -5.45
C ALA A 187 6.34 5.92 -5.92
N ASP A 188 5.67 6.16 -7.05
CA ASP A 188 5.37 7.49 -7.59
C ASP A 188 4.47 8.32 -6.67
N GLU A 189 3.49 7.71 -6.02
CA GLU A 189 2.68 8.39 -5.00
C GLU A 189 3.52 8.69 -3.74
N GLN A 190 4.40 7.76 -3.33
CA GLN A 190 5.33 7.96 -2.21
C GLN A 190 6.34 9.09 -2.50
N ALA A 191 6.77 9.25 -3.75
CA ALA A 191 7.61 10.36 -4.19
C ALA A 191 6.94 11.75 -4.01
N GLY A 192 5.61 11.79 -3.94
CA GLY A 192 4.84 13.01 -3.66
C GLY A 192 4.77 13.41 -2.19
N LEU A 193 5.16 12.54 -1.25
CA LEU A 193 5.00 12.77 0.19
C LEU A 193 5.99 13.80 0.75
N GLY A 194 5.60 14.49 1.82
CA GLY A 194 6.50 15.34 2.60
C GLY A 194 7.17 16.47 1.81
N ARG A 195 8.42 16.79 2.14
CA ARG A 195 9.26 17.77 1.41
C ARG A 195 10.46 17.11 0.74
N ALA A 196 10.93 17.71 -0.35
CA ALA A 196 12.17 17.28 -1.00
C ALA A 196 13.40 17.49 -0.10
N VAL A 197 14.37 16.61 -0.23
CA VAL A 197 15.69 16.67 0.41
C VAL A 197 16.76 16.41 -0.65
N SER A 198 17.92 17.05 -0.52
CA SER A 198 19.10 16.73 -1.33
C SER A 198 19.68 15.37 -0.93
N ARG A 199 20.58 14.81 -1.74
CA ARG A 199 21.26 13.56 -1.39
C ARG A 199 22.18 13.75 -0.18
N GLU A 200 22.80 14.92 -0.08
CA GLU A 200 23.76 15.28 0.97
C GLU A 200 23.09 15.50 2.33
N ASP A 201 21.83 15.95 2.33
CA ASP A 201 21.04 16.20 3.55
C ASP A 201 20.14 15.01 3.95
N ALA A 202 20.19 13.92 3.18
CA ALA A 202 19.40 12.72 3.42
C ALA A 202 19.81 12.06 4.75
N GLN A 203 18.83 11.72 5.58
CA GLN A 203 19.05 11.18 6.92
C GLN A 203 18.13 10.00 7.22
N ARG A 204 18.35 9.32 8.35
CA ARG A 204 17.49 8.23 8.83
C ARG A 204 16.01 8.62 8.77
N GLY A 205 15.20 7.77 8.14
CA GLY A 205 13.75 7.96 8.00
C GLY A 205 13.32 8.71 6.75
N ASP A 206 14.23 9.33 6.00
CA ASP A 206 13.90 9.87 4.68
C ASP A 206 13.61 8.73 3.70
N LEU A 207 12.65 8.94 2.80
CA LEU A 207 12.38 8.01 1.71
C LEU A 207 13.41 8.23 0.60
N ALA A 208 13.92 7.15 0.02
CA ALA A 208 14.70 7.17 -1.22
C ALA A 208 13.88 6.45 -2.31
N ILE A 209 13.53 7.16 -3.38
CA ILE A 209 12.63 6.66 -4.42
C ILE A 209 13.30 6.77 -5.80
N TRP A 210 13.34 5.67 -6.54
CA TRP A 210 13.77 5.63 -7.94
C TRP A 210 12.55 5.40 -8.82
N LEU A 211 12.22 6.33 -9.72
CA LEU A 211 11.06 6.16 -10.59
C LEU A 211 11.42 5.36 -11.85
N SER A 212 10.53 4.45 -12.24
CA SER A 212 10.64 3.72 -13.50
C SER A 212 10.35 4.67 -14.66
N GLN A 213 11.10 4.53 -15.75
CA GLN A 213 10.76 5.18 -17.03
C GLN A 213 9.96 4.27 -17.97
N ALA A 214 9.79 3.00 -17.61
CA ALA A 214 9.03 2.05 -18.40
C ALA A 214 7.52 2.33 -18.30
N GLU A 215 6.81 2.15 -19.41
CA GLU A 215 5.35 2.14 -19.41
C GLU A 215 4.82 0.90 -18.68
N GLY A 216 3.80 1.06 -17.84
CA GLY A 216 3.15 -0.04 -17.13
C GLY A 216 2.79 0.30 -15.68
N ASP A 217 2.34 -0.71 -14.94
CA ASP A 217 1.89 -0.55 -13.54
C ASP A 217 3.03 -0.44 -12.52
N TRP A 218 4.25 -0.77 -12.92
CA TRP A 218 5.43 -0.65 -12.06
C TRP A 218 6.01 0.76 -12.09
N THR A 219 5.79 1.53 -11.01
CA THR A 219 6.08 2.96 -11.01
C THR A 219 7.46 3.33 -10.47
N GLY A 220 8.14 2.41 -9.78
CA GLY A 220 9.45 2.71 -9.19
C GLY A 220 9.90 1.71 -8.14
N HIS A 221 10.99 2.05 -7.45
CA HIS A 221 11.53 1.34 -6.30
C HIS A 221 11.55 2.27 -5.09
N SER A 222 11.14 1.76 -3.93
CA SER A 222 11.08 2.54 -2.69
C SER A 222 11.99 1.96 -1.60
N ALA A 223 12.57 2.84 -0.80
CA ALA A 223 13.43 2.49 0.33
C ALA A 223 13.34 3.54 1.43
N LEU A 224 13.80 3.17 2.63
CA LEU A 224 14.04 4.11 3.73
C LEU A 224 15.55 4.28 3.91
N MET A 225 16.00 5.52 4.03
CA MET A 225 17.34 5.85 4.48
C MET A 225 17.51 5.37 5.91
N LEU A 226 18.53 4.53 6.15
CA LEU A 226 18.90 4.04 7.48
C LEU A 226 19.93 4.98 8.14
N ASP A 227 20.80 5.54 7.31
CA ASP A 227 21.78 6.60 7.60
C ASP A 227 22.19 7.29 6.28
N ALA A 228 23.31 8.02 6.27
CA ALA A 228 23.79 8.76 5.10
C ALA A 228 24.23 7.86 3.92
N GLU A 229 24.55 6.60 4.15
CA GLU A 229 25.13 5.70 3.14
C GLU A 229 24.28 4.46 2.88
N ARG A 230 23.43 4.07 3.82
CA ARG A 230 22.70 2.80 3.78
C ARG A 230 21.20 3.01 3.74
N ILE A 231 20.54 2.11 3.03
CA ILE A 231 19.08 2.02 2.96
C ILE A 231 18.61 0.67 3.46
N ILE A 232 17.37 0.64 3.95
CA ILE A 232 16.59 -0.59 4.10
C ILE A 232 15.50 -0.62 3.03
N HIS A 233 15.39 -1.74 2.32
CA HIS A 233 14.39 -1.93 1.28
C HIS A 233 14.01 -3.41 1.13
N ALA A 234 12.90 -3.70 0.46
CA ALA A 234 12.61 -5.05 -0.02
C ALA A 234 12.97 -5.13 -1.50
N THR A 235 13.67 -6.18 -1.93
CA THR A 235 14.08 -6.31 -3.33
C THR A 235 14.09 -7.76 -3.80
N GLY A 236 13.61 -7.98 -5.03
CA GLY A 236 13.71 -9.27 -5.72
C GLY A 236 15.16 -9.69 -5.96
N ALA A 237 16.10 -8.75 -6.11
CA ALA A 237 17.53 -9.03 -6.32
C ALA A 237 18.18 -9.77 -5.14
N ARG A 238 17.59 -9.68 -3.94
CA ARG A 238 18.03 -10.36 -2.73
C ARG A 238 16.97 -11.29 -2.15
N GLY A 239 15.79 -11.37 -2.77
CA GLY A 239 14.67 -12.21 -2.33
C GLY A 239 14.01 -11.78 -1.02
N GLY A 240 14.27 -10.58 -0.50
CA GLY A 240 13.73 -10.16 0.80
C GLY A 240 14.03 -8.72 1.20
N VAL A 241 13.66 -8.40 2.44
CA VAL A 241 14.00 -7.14 3.11
C VAL A 241 15.45 -7.17 3.58
N VAL A 242 16.25 -6.23 3.10
CA VAL A 242 17.70 -6.18 3.31
C VAL A 242 18.19 -4.75 3.55
N VAL A 243 19.41 -4.64 4.10
CA VAL A 243 20.17 -3.39 4.13
C VAL A 243 21.27 -3.48 3.07
N GLU A 244 21.33 -2.49 2.18
CA GLU A 244 22.38 -2.34 1.17
C GLU A 244 22.88 -0.89 1.17
N THR A 245 24.03 -0.64 0.55
CA THR A 245 24.49 0.74 0.36
C THR A 245 23.64 1.44 -0.69
N LEU A 246 23.35 2.72 -0.47
CA LEU A 246 22.60 3.56 -1.41
C LEU A 246 23.26 3.56 -2.80
N ALA A 247 24.59 3.63 -2.84
CA ALA A 247 25.36 3.69 -4.08
C ALA A 247 25.24 2.41 -4.92
N GLU A 248 25.31 1.22 -4.31
CA GLU A 248 25.16 -0.06 -5.02
C GLU A 248 23.74 -0.23 -5.57
N VAL A 249 22.73 0.14 -4.78
CA VAL A 249 21.32 0.07 -5.20
C VAL A 249 21.04 1.06 -6.33
N GLU A 250 21.53 2.28 -6.21
CA GLU A 250 21.40 3.31 -7.25
C GLU A 250 22.07 2.88 -8.57
N ALA A 251 23.29 2.34 -8.50
CA ALA A 251 23.98 1.83 -9.69
C ALA A 251 23.20 0.68 -10.38
N ARG A 252 22.60 -0.22 -9.58
CA ARG A 252 21.79 -1.33 -10.11
C ARG A 252 20.49 -0.84 -10.75
N LEU A 253 19.72 0.01 -10.06
CA LEU A 253 18.44 0.49 -10.57
C LEU A 253 18.60 1.40 -11.79
N THR A 254 19.63 2.25 -11.82
CA THR A 254 19.90 3.08 -13.00
C THR A 254 20.33 2.25 -14.21
N ALA A 255 21.09 1.16 -14.00
CA ALA A 255 21.40 0.20 -15.07
C ALA A 255 20.14 -0.50 -15.63
N ASP A 256 19.11 -0.68 -14.79
CA ASP A 256 17.80 -1.21 -15.18
C ASP A 256 16.85 -0.13 -15.76
N GLY A 257 17.33 1.10 -15.96
CA GLY A 257 16.59 2.19 -16.63
C GLY A 257 15.75 3.09 -15.72
N PHE A 258 15.93 3.01 -14.40
CA PHE A 258 15.28 3.92 -13.45
C PHE A 258 16.00 5.27 -13.40
N VAL A 259 15.27 6.33 -13.07
CA VAL A 259 15.89 7.64 -12.77
C VAL A 259 16.61 7.60 -11.42
N SER A 260 17.61 8.48 -11.24
CA SER A 260 18.30 8.66 -9.96
C SER A 260 17.33 8.92 -8.81
N ALA A 261 17.74 8.50 -7.61
CA ALA A 261 16.90 8.59 -6.44
C ALA A 261 16.51 10.04 -6.13
N ILE A 262 15.24 10.23 -5.80
CA ILE A 262 14.75 11.43 -5.12
C ILE A 262 14.54 11.13 -3.64
N PHE A 263 14.77 12.12 -2.80
CA PHE A 263 14.69 11.98 -1.35
C PHE A 263 13.54 12.80 -0.76
N ARG A 264 12.73 12.18 0.09
CA ARG A 264 11.56 12.82 0.71
C ARG A 264 11.61 12.71 2.23
N ARG A 265 11.44 13.82 2.93
CA ARG A 265 11.26 13.86 4.39
C ARG A 265 9.80 14.08 4.72
N VAL A 266 9.19 13.09 5.36
CA VAL A 266 7.79 13.08 5.80
C VAL A 266 7.62 13.63 7.20
#